data_AF-A0AAW0S8M3-F1
#
_entry.id   AF-A0AAW0S8M3-F1
#
_cell.length_a   1.000
_cell.length_b   1.000
_cell.length_c   1.000
_cell.angle_alpha   90.00
_cell.angle_beta   90.00
_cell.angle_gamma   90.00
#
_symmetry.space_group_name_H-M   'P 1'
#
loop_
_entity.id
_entity.type
_entity.pdbx_description
1 polymer ?
#
loop_
_entity_poly.entity_id
_entity_poly.type
_entity_poly.pdbx_seq_one_letter_code
_entity_poly.pdbx_strand_id
1 'polypeptide(L)'
;MASSDLAAVLAEVFGHLQIDQGRPRKGVIDQVLVPDLCQRRLTLIAGDDPCFGPARQHCEKYSIDQTSNRYTNFVRLLSGYKEFPFILLQNPSNHHQPFEEMTRCPTIDFISTRLRESGLHINEVPIIDICSLFSDNELRSMNAQERANAMEDSYKMVEEILGILQPRMIVVCQCVTEYGGMNSQIWTPAKNALARKLCSSVSEARAGRAVRVRHGRLDAWAIKGMHPIRAIRRFQDGHEEEDQ
;
A
#
# COMPACT_ATOMS: atom_id res chain seq x y z
N MET A 1 -14.33 -8.78 22.68
CA MET A 1 -15.42 -8.35 21.79
C MET A 1 -14.98 -7.30 20.76
N ALA A 2 -13.69 -7.28 20.35
CA ALA A 2 -13.15 -6.25 19.44
C ALA A 2 -12.78 -6.78 18.03
N SER A 3 -12.90 -8.08 17.76
CA SER A 3 -12.48 -8.67 16.46
C SER A 3 -13.57 -8.71 15.40
N SER A 4 -14.86 -8.57 15.78
CA SER A 4 -15.97 -8.55 14.82
C SER A 4 -16.13 -7.19 14.15
N ASP A 5 -15.83 -6.09 14.86
CA ASP A 5 -15.94 -4.72 14.31
C ASP A 5 -14.86 -4.42 13.28
N LEU A 6 -13.60 -4.81 13.53
CA LEU A 6 -12.53 -4.60 12.53
C LEU A 6 -12.80 -5.39 11.24
N ALA A 7 -13.30 -6.63 11.35
CA ALA A 7 -13.67 -7.43 10.18
C ALA A 7 -14.89 -6.86 9.42
N ALA A 8 -15.84 -6.25 10.15
CA ALA A 8 -17.00 -5.57 9.56
C ALA A 8 -16.62 -4.25 8.88
N VAL A 9 -15.76 -3.44 9.48
CA VAL A 9 -15.25 -2.18 8.90
C VAL A 9 -14.37 -2.47 7.67
N LEU A 10 -13.52 -3.50 7.72
CA LEU A 10 -12.80 -3.96 6.53
C LEU A 10 -13.78 -4.51 5.46
N ALA A 11 -14.91 -5.11 5.84
CA ALA A 11 -15.92 -5.52 4.86
C ALA A 11 -16.69 -4.33 4.25
N GLU A 12 -16.99 -3.30 5.05
CA GLU A 12 -17.75 -2.10 4.68
C GLU A 12 -16.93 -1.13 3.80
N VAL A 13 -15.64 -0.96 4.10
CA VAL A 13 -14.71 -0.17 3.25
C VAL A 13 -14.47 -0.85 1.90
N PHE A 14 -14.62 -2.18 1.80
CA PHE A 14 -14.19 -2.95 0.63
C PHE A 14 -15.30 -3.65 -0.17
N GLY A 15 -16.55 -3.74 0.29
CA GLY A 15 -17.71 -4.17 -0.51
C GLY A 15 -17.96 -5.70 -0.64
N HIS A 16 -19.22 -6.07 -0.90
CA HIS A 16 -19.74 -7.45 -0.91
C HIS A 16 -19.60 -8.21 -2.26
N LEU A 17 -19.58 -9.56 -2.13
CA LEU A 17 -20.03 -10.61 -3.08
C LEU A 17 -19.06 -11.30 -4.08
N GLN A 18 -19.50 -12.51 -4.47
CA GLN A 18 -18.77 -13.70 -4.96
C GLN A 18 -18.57 -13.79 -6.50
N ILE A 19 -17.53 -14.50 -6.94
CA ILE A 19 -17.51 -15.80 -7.69
C ILE A 19 -16.15 -16.03 -8.41
N ASP A 20 -15.40 -16.99 -7.86
CA ASP A 20 -14.34 -17.87 -8.36
C ASP A 20 -12.88 -17.46 -8.67
N GLN A 21 -11.98 -18.33 -8.17
CA GLN A 21 -10.50 -18.31 -8.13
C GLN A 21 -9.83 -17.40 -7.05
N GLY A 22 -10.59 -16.93 -6.06
CA GLY A 22 -10.06 -16.33 -4.83
C GLY A 22 -10.93 -16.69 -3.63
N ARG A 23 -10.37 -16.70 -2.42
CA ARG A 23 -11.19 -16.88 -1.20
C ARG A 23 -11.97 -15.58 -0.94
N PRO A 24 -13.19 -15.65 -0.38
CA PRO A 24 -13.88 -14.46 0.10
C PRO A 24 -12.99 -13.72 1.11
N ARG A 25 -12.90 -12.39 1.03
CA ARG A 25 -12.09 -11.58 1.97
C ARG A 25 -12.36 -11.93 3.42
N LYS A 26 -13.63 -12.06 3.80
CA LYS A 26 -14.06 -12.45 5.16
C LYS A 26 -13.40 -13.76 5.61
N GLY A 27 -13.40 -14.78 4.75
CA GLY A 27 -12.78 -16.07 5.08
C GLY A 27 -11.26 -15.98 5.26
N VAL A 28 -10.57 -15.06 4.57
CA VAL A 28 -9.14 -14.82 4.77
C VAL A 28 -8.88 -14.01 6.04
N ILE A 29 -9.67 -12.98 6.30
CA ILE A 29 -9.59 -12.17 7.53
C ILE A 29 -9.77 -13.08 8.75
N ASP A 30 -10.82 -13.91 8.77
CA ASP A 30 -11.14 -14.79 9.90
C ASP A 30 -10.07 -15.87 10.14
N GLN A 31 -9.39 -16.34 9.08
CA GLN A 31 -8.41 -17.42 9.17
C GLN A 31 -6.96 -16.95 9.34
N VAL A 32 -6.66 -15.71 8.94
CA VAL A 32 -5.28 -15.18 8.91
C VAL A 32 -5.12 -14.08 9.95
N LEU A 33 -5.97 -13.05 9.88
CA LEU A 33 -5.82 -11.85 10.71
C LEU A 33 -6.34 -12.08 12.14
N VAL A 34 -7.55 -12.64 12.29
CA VAL A 34 -8.16 -12.82 13.62
C VAL A 34 -7.28 -13.67 14.55
N PRO A 35 -6.69 -14.81 14.14
CA PRO A 35 -5.81 -15.58 15.00
C PRO A 35 -4.59 -14.78 15.50
N ASP A 36 -3.97 -13.98 14.64
CA ASP A 36 -2.78 -13.19 14.99
C ASP A 36 -3.14 -12.09 15.99
N LEU A 37 -4.25 -11.39 15.76
CA LEU A 37 -4.74 -10.35 16.68
C LEU A 37 -5.22 -10.93 18.02
N CYS A 38 -5.81 -12.14 18.02
CA CYS A 38 -6.25 -12.82 19.24
C CYS A 38 -5.09 -13.25 20.13
N GLN A 39 -3.93 -13.59 19.55
CA GLN A 39 -2.74 -13.97 20.31
C GLN A 39 -2.07 -12.78 21.02
N ARG A 40 -2.38 -11.53 20.62
CA ARG A 40 -1.84 -10.27 21.18
C ARG A 40 -0.31 -10.20 21.26
N ARG A 41 0.39 -11.01 20.47
CA ARG A 41 1.85 -10.92 20.32
C ARG A 41 2.12 -10.04 19.11
N LEU A 42 2.22 -8.75 19.37
CA LEU A 42 2.47 -7.76 18.34
C LEU A 42 3.96 -7.46 18.25
N THR A 43 4.50 -7.55 17.04
CA THR A 43 5.90 -7.28 16.73
C THR A 43 6.00 -5.93 16.04
N LEU A 44 6.59 -4.94 16.71
CA LEU A 44 6.78 -3.61 16.15
C LEU A 44 7.93 -3.62 15.12
N ILE A 45 7.67 -3.08 13.93
CA ILE A 45 8.69 -2.62 12.98
C ILE A 45 9.15 -1.25 13.49
N ALA A 46 10.27 -1.22 14.20
CA ALA A 46 10.88 0.01 14.70
C ALA A 46 11.74 0.66 13.60
N GLY A 47 12.00 1.97 13.70
CA GLY A 47 12.72 2.71 12.64
C GLY A 47 14.17 2.27 12.38
N ASP A 48 14.75 1.46 13.27
CA ASP A 48 16.07 0.83 13.14
C ASP A 48 16.01 -0.61 12.60
N ASP A 49 14.82 -1.13 12.25
CA ASP A 49 14.64 -2.49 11.75
C ASP A 49 15.52 -2.73 10.50
N PRO A 50 16.19 -3.91 10.41
CA PRO A 50 16.98 -4.27 9.24
C PRO A 50 16.20 -4.22 7.92
N CYS A 51 14.87 -4.30 7.93
CA CYS A 51 14.03 -4.17 6.74
C CYS A 51 14.22 -2.85 6.00
N PHE A 52 14.75 -1.80 6.63
CA PHE A 52 15.01 -0.53 5.97
C PHE A 52 16.33 -0.51 5.17
N GLY A 53 17.10 -1.60 5.17
CA GLY A 53 18.34 -1.76 4.39
C GLY A 53 18.18 -1.44 2.90
N PRO A 54 17.22 -2.06 2.18
CA PRO A 54 16.96 -1.76 0.77
C PRO A 54 16.64 -0.28 0.51
N ALA A 55 15.90 0.37 1.41
CA ALA A 55 15.58 1.79 1.28
C ALA A 55 16.82 2.68 1.46
N ARG A 56 17.72 2.33 2.39
CA ARG A 56 19.00 3.05 2.53
C ARG A 56 19.88 2.93 1.28
N GLN A 57 19.97 1.73 0.70
CA GLN A 57 20.69 1.51 -0.56
C GLN A 57 20.06 2.29 -1.72
N HIS A 58 18.73 2.36 -1.77
CA HIS A 58 18.02 3.17 -2.75
C HIS A 58 18.35 4.67 -2.57
N CYS A 59 18.35 5.17 -1.34
CA CYS A 59 18.77 6.53 -1.03
C CYS A 59 20.21 6.82 -1.49
N GLU A 60 21.15 5.92 -1.22
CA GLU A 60 22.54 6.06 -1.67
C GLU A 60 22.64 6.15 -3.21
N LYS A 61 21.95 5.26 -3.92
CA LYS A 61 21.93 5.21 -5.39
C LYS A 61 21.45 6.52 -6.02
N TYR A 62 20.47 7.18 -5.41
CA TYR A 62 19.84 8.40 -5.93
C TYR A 62 20.27 9.68 -5.18
N SER A 63 21.31 9.60 -4.35
CA SER A 63 21.81 10.74 -3.56
C SER A 63 20.72 11.41 -2.70
N ILE A 64 19.82 10.61 -2.13
CA ILE A 64 18.76 11.07 -1.24
C ILE A 64 19.27 11.05 0.19
N ASP A 65 19.18 12.18 0.87
CA ASP A 65 19.54 12.28 2.29
C ASP A 65 18.57 11.46 3.16
N GLN A 66 19.13 10.55 3.97
CA GLN A 66 18.38 9.71 4.90
C GLN A 66 17.80 10.51 6.08
N THR A 67 18.25 11.75 6.32
CA THR A 67 17.62 12.64 7.31
C THR A 67 16.45 13.43 6.73
N SER A 68 16.24 13.38 5.41
CA SER A 68 15.16 14.12 4.75
C SER A 68 13.78 13.56 5.10
N ASN A 69 12.75 14.39 4.91
CA ASN A 69 11.35 13.98 5.05
C ASN A 69 10.99 12.80 4.14
N ARG A 70 11.69 12.57 3.02
CA ARG A 70 11.40 11.47 2.10
C ARG A 70 11.61 10.12 2.76
N TYR A 71 12.82 9.96 3.31
CA TYR A 71 13.21 8.72 3.99
C TYR A 71 12.49 8.59 5.33
N THR A 72 12.44 9.66 6.13
CA THR A 72 11.81 9.58 7.45
C THR A 72 10.30 9.35 7.36
N ASN A 73 9.61 9.90 6.36
CA ASN A 73 8.20 9.58 6.12
C ASN A 73 8.01 8.14 5.66
N PHE A 74 8.86 7.64 4.76
CA PHE A 74 8.83 6.24 4.35
C PHE A 74 8.99 5.29 5.55
N VAL A 75 10.01 5.53 6.39
CA VAL A 75 10.25 4.74 7.61
C VAL A 75 9.05 4.78 8.54
N ARG A 76 8.49 5.97 8.77
CA ARG A 76 7.39 6.14 9.71
C ARG A 76 6.05 5.58 9.19
N LEU A 77 5.81 5.59 7.88
CA LEU A 77 4.65 4.93 7.27
C LEU A 77 4.77 3.41 7.37
N LEU A 78 5.95 2.85 7.09
CA LEU A 78 6.16 1.40 7.14
C LEU A 78 6.27 0.85 8.56
N SER A 79 6.62 1.70 9.53
CA SER A 79 6.60 1.35 10.95
C SER A 79 5.18 0.98 11.39
N GLY A 80 5.07 0.03 12.33
CA GLY A 80 3.79 -0.49 12.79
C GLY A 80 3.92 -1.96 13.20
N TYR A 81 2.82 -2.62 13.51
CA TYR A 81 2.85 -4.02 13.93
C TYR A 81 2.76 -4.97 12.74
N LYS A 82 3.70 -5.92 12.65
CA LYS A 82 3.85 -6.85 11.52
C LYS A 82 2.62 -7.75 11.31
N GLU A 83 1.83 -7.94 12.36
CA GLU A 83 0.62 -8.76 12.37
C GLU A 83 -0.59 -8.06 11.74
N PHE A 84 -0.56 -6.73 11.60
CA PHE A 84 -1.59 -6.01 10.85
C PHE A 84 -1.40 -6.16 9.34
N PRO A 85 -2.48 -6.06 8.54
CA PRO A 85 -2.37 -6.05 7.09
C PRO A 85 -1.55 -4.85 6.62
N PHE A 86 -0.62 -5.10 5.70
CA PHE A 86 0.19 -4.03 5.12
C PHE A 86 -0.62 -3.30 4.06
N ILE A 87 -0.73 -1.99 4.15
CA ILE A 87 -1.42 -1.19 3.13
C ILE A 87 -0.41 -0.74 2.09
N LEU A 88 -0.59 -1.16 0.84
CA LEU A 88 0.29 -0.82 -0.27
C LEU A 88 -0.31 0.31 -1.11
N LEU A 89 0.44 1.41 -1.21
CA LEU A 89 0.12 2.62 -1.95
C LEU A 89 1.22 2.93 -2.97
N GLN A 90 0.90 3.83 -3.90
CA GLN A 90 1.84 4.35 -4.88
C GLN A 90 1.76 5.87 -4.89
N ASN A 91 2.75 6.52 -4.26
CA ASN A 91 2.89 7.97 -4.15
C ASN A 91 1.62 8.69 -3.63
N PRO A 92 1.13 8.39 -2.41
CA PRO A 92 -0.09 8.96 -1.85
C PRO A 92 0.05 10.45 -1.50
N SER A 93 1.28 10.93 -1.28
CA SER A 93 1.62 12.34 -1.08
C SER A 93 2.81 12.71 -1.95
N ASN A 94 2.57 13.58 -2.92
CA ASN A 94 3.56 14.03 -3.88
C ASN A 94 4.54 15.09 -3.32
N HIS A 95 4.37 15.45 -2.06
CA HIS A 95 5.13 16.49 -1.39
C HIS A 95 5.88 15.88 -0.20
N HIS A 96 7.19 16.10 -0.16
CA HIS A 96 8.07 15.65 0.92
C HIS A 96 8.04 16.60 2.13
N GLN A 97 6.84 16.94 2.56
CA GLN A 97 6.57 17.75 3.75
C GLN A 97 6.77 16.93 5.03
N PRO A 98 6.92 17.56 6.20
CA PRO A 98 6.98 16.84 7.48
C PRO A 98 5.77 15.91 7.63
N PHE A 99 5.96 14.78 8.31
CA PHE A 99 4.95 13.72 8.35
C PHE A 99 3.58 14.20 8.85
N GLU A 100 3.54 15.05 9.87
CA GLU A 100 2.30 15.61 10.42
C GLU A 100 1.47 16.33 9.34
N GLU A 101 2.14 16.97 8.39
CA GLU A 101 1.50 17.61 7.25
C GLU A 101 1.18 16.59 6.15
N MET A 102 2.07 15.62 5.89
CA MET A 102 1.84 14.52 4.94
C MET A 102 0.57 13.74 5.27
N THR A 103 0.29 13.50 6.55
CA THR A 103 -0.92 12.77 6.98
C THR A 103 -2.22 13.48 6.64
N ARG A 104 -2.18 14.78 6.35
CA ARG A 104 -3.33 15.57 5.92
C ARG A 104 -3.61 15.46 4.42
N CYS A 105 -2.74 14.77 3.65
CA CYS A 105 -3.07 14.53 2.26
C CYS A 105 -4.32 13.64 2.18
N PRO A 106 -5.21 13.84 1.19
CA PRO A 106 -6.52 13.16 1.17
C PRO A 106 -6.43 11.64 1.28
N THR A 107 -5.43 11.04 0.64
CA THR A 107 -5.24 9.57 0.65
C THR A 107 -4.91 9.05 2.05
N ILE A 108 -3.95 9.69 2.73
CA ILE A 108 -3.50 9.25 4.06
C ILE A 108 -4.53 9.63 5.13
N ASP A 109 -5.20 10.78 5.00
CA ASP A 109 -6.26 11.20 5.92
C ASP A 109 -7.46 10.26 5.86
N PHE A 110 -7.86 9.82 4.66
CA PHE A 110 -8.91 8.82 4.49
C PHE A 110 -8.55 7.50 5.19
N ILE A 111 -7.33 7.00 4.98
CA ILE A 111 -6.86 5.78 5.64
C ILE A 111 -6.85 5.97 7.16
N SER A 112 -6.30 7.09 7.64
CA SER A 112 -6.24 7.43 9.06
C SER A 112 -7.63 7.46 9.70
N THR A 113 -8.62 8.02 9.00
CA THR A 113 -10.00 8.08 9.47
C THR A 113 -10.61 6.68 9.58
N ARG A 114 -10.43 5.81 8.58
CA ARG A 114 -10.94 4.42 8.61
C ARG A 114 -10.26 3.56 9.68
N LEU A 115 -8.96 3.76 9.89
CA LEU A 115 -8.25 3.11 10.99
C LEU A 115 -8.80 3.57 12.34
N ARG A 116 -9.01 4.89 12.51
CA ARG A 116 -9.53 5.47 13.76
C ARG A 116 -10.94 4.99 14.09
N GLU A 117 -11.82 4.86 13.10
CA GLU A 117 -13.15 4.23 13.25
C GLU A 117 -13.06 2.80 13.81
N SER A 118 -11.94 2.11 13.54
CA SER A 118 -11.64 0.78 14.06
C SER A 118 -10.82 0.80 15.36
N GLY A 119 -10.60 1.98 15.96
CA GLY A 119 -9.79 2.15 17.17
C GLY A 119 -8.28 2.03 16.95
N LEU A 120 -7.80 2.10 15.71
CA LEU A 120 -6.37 2.02 15.36
C LEU A 120 -5.81 3.38 15.00
N HIS A 121 -4.56 3.62 15.38
CA HIS A 121 -3.78 4.77 14.93
C HIS A 121 -2.97 4.43 13.68
N ILE A 122 -2.73 5.41 12.80
CA ILE A 122 -1.99 5.18 11.56
C ILE A 122 -0.58 4.62 11.79
N ASN A 123 0.10 5.05 12.86
CA ASN A 123 1.43 4.56 13.23
C ASN A 123 1.44 3.08 13.71
N GLU A 124 0.28 2.44 13.87
CA GLU A 124 0.19 1.04 14.29
C GLU A 124 0.07 0.10 13.08
N VAL A 125 -0.34 0.60 11.92
CA VAL A 125 -0.59 -0.21 10.72
C VAL A 125 0.48 0.10 9.67
N PRO A 126 1.28 -0.89 9.25
CA PRO A 126 2.31 -0.68 8.23
C PRO A 126 1.70 -0.23 6.89
N ILE A 127 2.18 0.92 6.39
CA ILE A 127 1.86 1.45 5.07
C ILE A 127 3.13 1.45 4.22
N ILE A 128 3.12 0.70 3.13
CA ILE A 128 4.19 0.74 2.13
C ILE A 128 3.79 1.73 1.04
N ASP A 129 4.54 2.81 0.92
CA ASP A 129 4.50 3.69 -0.25
C ASP A 129 5.66 3.35 -1.20
N ILE A 130 5.31 2.77 -2.35
CA ILE A 130 6.27 2.26 -3.32
C ILE A 130 7.19 3.35 -3.86
N CYS A 131 6.67 4.55 -4.11
CA CYS A 131 7.42 5.63 -4.76
C CYS A 131 7.65 6.82 -3.82
N SER A 132 7.77 6.54 -2.53
CA SER A 132 7.91 7.54 -1.45
C SER A 132 9.16 8.43 -1.51
N LEU A 133 10.19 8.00 -2.25
CA LEU A 133 11.48 8.67 -2.28
C LEU A 133 11.61 9.72 -3.39
N PHE A 134 10.61 9.79 -4.29
CA PHE A 134 10.58 10.74 -5.40
C PHE A 134 9.26 11.49 -5.46
N SER A 135 9.35 12.79 -5.71
CA SER A 135 8.19 13.57 -6.13
C SER A 135 8.00 13.46 -7.64
N ASP A 136 6.78 13.69 -8.11
CA ASP A 136 6.45 13.75 -9.53
C ASP A 136 7.28 14.80 -10.27
N ASN A 137 7.61 15.92 -9.61
CA ASN A 137 8.44 16.96 -10.23
C ASN A 137 9.86 16.47 -10.49
N GLU A 138 10.42 15.68 -9.59
CA GLU A 138 11.74 15.07 -9.78
C GLU A 138 11.69 14.02 -10.89
N LEU A 139 10.68 13.16 -10.87
CA LEU A 139 10.49 12.18 -11.95
C LEU A 139 10.27 12.86 -13.32
N ARG A 140 9.57 13.99 -13.37
CA ARG A 140 9.41 14.80 -14.60
C ARG A 140 10.71 15.44 -15.06
N SER A 141 11.62 15.79 -14.14
CA SER A 141 12.92 16.37 -14.47
C SER A 141 13.92 15.32 -15.00
N MET A 142 13.72 14.05 -14.67
CA MET A 142 14.50 12.94 -15.21
C MET A 142 14.18 12.67 -16.68
N ASN A 143 15.18 12.20 -17.43
CA ASN A 143 14.90 11.67 -18.76
C ASN A 143 14.09 10.36 -18.68
N ALA A 144 13.54 9.90 -19.81
CA ALA A 144 12.65 8.74 -19.84
C ALA A 144 13.30 7.46 -19.30
N GLN A 145 14.59 7.25 -19.57
CA GLN A 145 15.32 6.06 -19.14
C GLN A 145 15.64 6.12 -17.63
N GLU A 146 16.09 7.27 -17.14
CA GLU A 146 16.35 7.51 -15.72
C GLU A 146 15.08 7.33 -14.89
N ARG A 147 13.97 7.92 -15.33
CA ARG A 147 12.67 7.78 -14.70
C ARG A 147 12.22 6.33 -14.66
N ALA A 148 12.31 5.61 -15.78
CA ALA A 148 11.95 4.19 -15.83
C ALA A 148 12.80 3.35 -14.87
N ASN A 149 14.11 3.65 -14.77
CA ASN A 149 15.00 2.98 -13.82
C ASN A 149 14.61 3.29 -12.36
N ALA A 150 14.39 4.56 -12.01
CA ALA A 150 13.95 4.97 -10.67
C ALA A 150 12.67 4.27 -10.22
N MET A 151 11.71 4.13 -11.14
CA MET A 151 10.46 3.39 -10.91
C MET A 151 10.70 1.89 -10.67
N GLU A 152 11.49 1.23 -11.52
CA GLU A 152 11.81 -0.20 -11.36
C GLU A 152 12.63 -0.48 -10.10
N ASP A 153 13.55 0.40 -9.76
CA ASP A 153 14.33 0.31 -8.53
C ASP A 153 13.46 0.53 -7.29
N SER A 154 12.41 1.35 -7.38
CA SER A 154 11.41 1.53 -6.31
C SER A 154 10.57 0.27 -6.11
N TYR A 155 10.14 -0.39 -7.20
CA TYR A 155 9.47 -1.69 -7.11
C TYR A 155 10.37 -2.77 -6.50
N LYS A 156 11.65 -2.80 -6.92
CA LYS A 156 12.61 -3.76 -6.40
C LYS A 156 12.90 -3.54 -4.91
N MET A 157 13.03 -2.28 -4.48
CA MET A 157 13.17 -1.91 -3.07
C MET A 157 12.01 -2.48 -2.25
N VAL A 158 10.77 -2.26 -2.68
CA VAL A 158 9.60 -2.80 -1.99
C VAL A 158 9.55 -4.33 -2.02
N GLU A 159 9.92 -4.96 -3.13
CA GLU A 159 10.02 -6.42 -3.23
C GLU A 159 10.99 -7.02 -2.20
N GLU A 160 12.17 -6.42 -2.05
CA GLU A 160 13.15 -6.86 -1.05
C GLU A 160 12.63 -6.67 0.37
N ILE A 161 12.01 -5.52 0.66
CA ILE A 161 11.38 -5.23 1.96
C ILE A 161 10.29 -6.24 2.30
N LEU A 162 9.39 -6.53 1.35
CA LEU A 162 8.34 -7.55 1.52
C LEU A 162 8.93 -8.95 1.70
N GLY A 163 10.06 -9.25 1.05
CA GLY A 163 10.79 -10.50 1.24
C GLY A 163 11.43 -10.66 2.63
N ILE A 164 11.77 -9.54 3.29
CA ILE A 164 12.29 -9.51 4.66
C ILE A 164 11.15 -9.59 5.68
N LEU A 165 10.11 -8.76 5.50
CA LEU A 165 9.01 -8.63 6.45
C LEU A 165 8.01 -9.80 6.36
N GLN A 166 7.87 -10.39 5.18
CA GLN A 166 6.98 -11.52 4.88
C GLN A 166 5.57 -11.35 5.47
N PRO A 167 4.86 -10.25 5.14
CA PRO A 167 3.53 -10.03 5.66
C PRO A 167 2.58 -11.14 5.21
N ARG A 168 1.66 -11.54 6.09
CA ARG A 168 0.65 -12.55 5.76
C ARG A 168 -0.47 -11.99 4.89
N MET A 169 -0.71 -10.68 4.99
CA MET A 169 -1.77 -9.98 4.28
C MET A 169 -1.31 -8.60 3.80
N ILE A 170 -1.66 -8.27 2.57
CA ILE A 170 -1.41 -6.97 1.94
C ILE A 170 -2.72 -6.45 1.39
N VAL A 171 -3.11 -5.24 1.76
CA VAL A 171 -4.21 -4.50 1.14
C VAL A 171 -3.63 -3.62 0.04
N VAL A 172 -3.95 -3.93 -1.20
CA VAL A 172 -3.38 -3.29 -2.38
C VAL A 172 -4.31 -2.16 -2.84
N CYS A 173 -3.92 -0.93 -2.57
CA CYS A 173 -4.67 0.28 -2.94
C CYS A 173 -4.05 1.04 -4.12
N GLN A 174 -3.12 0.42 -4.86
CA GLN A 174 -2.50 1.00 -6.06
C GLN A 174 -3.16 0.51 -7.34
N CYS A 175 -3.38 1.39 -8.32
CA CYS A 175 -4.06 1.06 -9.56
C CYS A 175 -3.20 1.11 -10.84
N VAL A 176 -1.94 1.53 -10.74
CA VAL A 176 -1.18 2.02 -11.91
C VAL A 176 0.17 1.32 -12.05
N THR A 177 0.17 -0.01 -12.03
CA THR A 177 1.40 -0.79 -12.29
C THR A 177 1.30 -1.74 -13.49
N GLU A 178 0.11 -2.24 -13.84
CA GLU A 178 -0.04 -3.19 -14.97
C GLU A 178 -0.32 -2.52 -16.32
N TYR A 179 -1.16 -1.48 -16.35
CA TYR A 179 -1.59 -0.84 -17.61
C TYR A 179 -0.94 0.53 -17.86
N GLY A 180 -0.19 1.06 -16.89
CA GLY A 180 0.20 2.47 -16.86
C GLY A 180 -1.03 3.39 -16.81
N GLY A 181 -0.82 4.65 -16.47
CA GLY A 181 -1.88 5.63 -16.76
C GLY A 181 -1.84 5.85 -18.27
N MET A 182 -2.93 5.60 -19.01
CA MET A 182 -2.97 5.84 -20.47
C MET A 182 -2.50 7.25 -20.87
N ASN A 183 -2.47 8.21 -19.94
CA ASN A 183 -1.98 9.58 -20.12
C ASN A 183 -0.88 10.00 -19.11
N SER A 184 -0.24 9.08 -18.38
CA SER A 184 0.83 9.46 -17.43
C SER A 184 2.21 9.30 -18.07
N GLN A 185 2.91 10.41 -18.24
CA GLN A 185 4.33 10.39 -18.62
C GLN A 185 5.22 9.79 -17.51
N ILE A 186 4.72 9.75 -16.27
CA ILE A 186 5.45 9.30 -15.08
C ILE A 186 5.24 7.80 -14.83
N TRP A 187 3.98 7.36 -14.90
CA TRP A 187 3.55 6.03 -14.48
C TRP A 187 3.50 5.08 -15.68
N THR A 188 4.66 4.56 -16.06
CA THR A 188 4.79 3.53 -17.10
C THR A 188 4.44 2.15 -16.55
N PRO A 189 3.99 1.21 -17.39
CA PRO A 189 3.80 -0.19 -16.98
C PRO A 189 5.05 -0.77 -16.33
N ALA A 190 4.88 -1.44 -15.19
CA ALA A 190 5.96 -2.04 -14.43
C ALA A 190 6.48 -3.30 -15.14
N LYS A 191 7.81 -3.44 -15.25
CA LYS A 191 8.48 -4.68 -15.65
C LYS A 191 8.63 -5.62 -14.45
N ASN A 192 8.74 -5.07 -13.25
CA ASN A 192 8.82 -5.83 -12.01
C ASN A 192 7.59 -6.75 -11.84
N ALA A 193 7.86 -8.06 -11.71
CA ALA A 193 6.81 -9.07 -11.68
C ALA A 193 5.94 -9.00 -10.42
N LEU A 194 6.51 -8.63 -9.26
CA LEU A 194 5.73 -8.47 -8.03
C LEU A 194 4.83 -7.25 -8.12
N ALA A 195 5.33 -6.12 -8.64
CA ALA A 195 4.55 -4.89 -8.81
C ALA A 195 3.33 -5.11 -9.71
N ARG A 196 3.46 -5.88 -10.80
CA ARG A 196 2.32 -6.27 -11.63
C ARG A 196 1.34 -7.16 -10.87
N LYS A 197 1.82 -8.18 -10.16
CA LYS A 197 0.97 -9.06 -9.32
C LYS A 197 0.27 -8.29 -8.20
N LEU A 198 0.87 -7.21 -7.71
CA LEU A 198 0.34 -6.32 -6.70
C LEU A 198 -0.31 -5.06 -7.33
N CYS A 199 -0.80 -5.11 -8.57
CA CYS A 199 -1.69 -4.07 -9.11
C CYS A 199 -3.13 -4.28 -8.63
N SER A 200 -3.95 -3.24 -8.55
CA SER A 200 -5.40 -3.36 -8.29
C SER A 200 -6.20 -2.57 -9.32
N SER A 201 -7.14 -3.21 -10.01
CA SER A 201 -8.12 -2.52 -10.86
C SER A 201 -9.43 -2.26 -10.09
N VAL A 202 -10.30 -1.38 -10.62
CA VAL A 202 -11.64 -1.18 -10.03
C VAL A 202 -12.45 -2.46 -10.05
N SER A 203 -12.35 -3.25 -11.13
CA SER A 203 -13.03 -4.54 -11.24
C SER A 203 -12.52 -5.51 -10.18
N GLU A 204 -11.21 -5.63 -9.98
CA GLU A 204 -10.64 -6.47 -8.92
C GLU A 204 -10.99 -5.98 -7.50
N ALA A 205 -10.99 -4.66 -7.29
CA ALA A 205 -11.39 -4.08 -6.02
C ALA A 205 -12.88 -4.31 -5.71
N ARG A 206 -13.74 -4.25 -6.73
CA ARG A 206 -15.17 -4.60 -6.61
C ARG A 206 -15.39 -6.11 -6.47
N ALA A 207 -14.46 -6.94 -6.96
CA ALA A 207 -14.62 -8.40 -6.99
C ALA A 207 -14.61 -9.07 -5.60
N GLY A 208 -14.35 -8.34 -4.50
CA GLY A 208 -14.56 -8.88 -3.16
C GLY A 208 -13.55 -9.95 -2.72
N ARG A 209 -12.43 -10.09 -3.43
CA ARG A 209 -11.54 -11.26 -3.33
C ARG A 209 -10.20 -10.96 -2.67
N ALA A 210 -9.68 -12.01 -2.05
CA ALA A 210 -8.27 -12.11 -1.69
C ALA A 210 -7.60 -13.12 -2.63
N VAL A 211 -6.46 -12.73 -3.18
CA VAL A 211 -5.65 -13.56 -4.08
C VAL A 211 -4.37 -13.92 -3.36
N ARG A 212 -3.96 -15.18 -3.43
CA ARG A 212 -2.67 -15.59 -2.84
C ARG A 212 -1.54 -15.21 -3.79
N VAL A 213 -0.63 -14.37 -3.32
CA VAL A 213 0.55 -13.91 -4.08
C VAL A 213 1.76 -14.66 -3.57
N ARG A 214 2.37 -15.44 -4.47
CA ARG A 214 3.66 -16.09 -4.25
C ARG A 214 4.70 -15.50 -5.18
N HIS A 215 5.79 -15.00 -4.60
CA HIS A 215 6.87 -14.37 -5.35
C HIS A 215 8.16 -14.35 -4.51
N GLY A 216 9.19 -15.05 -4.96
CA GLY A 216 10.42 -15.19 -4.19
C GLY A 216 10.13 -15.73 -2.78
N ARG A 217 10.48 -14.94 -1.76
CA ARG A 217 10.24 -15.25 -0.33
C ARG A 217 8.86 -14.85 0.17
N LEU A 218 8.06 -14.13 -0.61
CA LEU A 218 6.73 -13.68 -0.23
C LEU A 218 5.69 -14.78 -0.51
N ASP A 219 4.90 -15.10 0.50
CA ASP A 219 3.66 -15.88 0.37
C ASP A 219 2.58 -15.20 1.22
N ALA A 220 1.78 -14.35 0.59
CA ALA A 220 0.84 -13.45 1.25
C ALA A 220 -0.54 -13.51 0.58
N TRP A 221 -1.57 -13.11 1.33
CA TRP A 221 -2.88 -12.80 0.76
C TRP A 221 -2.93 -11.32 0.35
N ALA A 222 -3.14 -11.05 -0.93
CA ALA A 222 -3.40 -9.72 -1.44
C ALA A 222 -4.92 -9.47 -1.51
N ILE A 223 -5.39 -8.46 -0.79
CA ILE A 223 -6.74 -7.91 -0.90
C ILE A 223 -6.68 -6.71 -1.83
N LYS A 224 -7.28 -6.83 -3.02
CA LYS A 224 -7.33 -5.73 -3.99
C LYS A 224 -8.34 -4.69 -3.49
N GLY A 225 -7.89 -3.47 -3.25
CA GLY A 225 -8.69 -2.33 -2.80
C GLY A 225 -8.74 -1.22 -3.85
N MET A 226 -9.69 -0.30 -3.71
CA MET A 226 -9.70 0.92 -4.51
C MET A 226 -8.70 1.92 -3.95
N HIS A 227 -8.02 2.67 -4.81
CA HIS A 227 -7.23 3.80 -4.35
C HIS A 227 -8.14 4.80 -3.59
N PRO A 228 -7.76 5.28 -2.38
CA PRO A 228 -8.61 6.13 -1.55
C PRO A 228 -9.18 7.36 -2.27
N ILE A 229 -8.41 8.00 -3.15
CA ILE A 229 -8.89 9.14 -3.95
C ILE A 229 -10.14 8.84 -4.79
N ARG A 230 -10.31 7.60 -5.26
CA ARG A 230 -11.52 7.18 -6.00
C ARG A 230 -12.71 7.01 -5.07
N ALA A 231 -12.48 6.51 -3.85
CA ALA A 231 -13.51 6.42 -2.84
C ALA A 231 -13.96 7.82 -2.40
N ILE A 232 -13.01 8.74 -2.17
CA ILE A 232 -13.30 10.14 -1.82
C ILE A 232 -14.16 10.82 -2.87
N ARG A 233 -13.80 10.72 -4.17
CA ARG A 233 -14.61 11.27 -5.25
C ARG A 233 -16.04 10.71 -5.24
N ARG A 234 -16.20 9.40 -5.05
CA ARG A 234 -17.54 8.79 -4.94
C ARG A 234 -18.37 9.26 -3.74
N PHE A 235 -17.73 9.55 -2.60
CA PHE A 235 -18.44 10.11 -1.44
C PHE A 235 -18.82 11.57 -1.64
N GLN A 236 -18.10 12.30 -2.50
CA GLN A 236 -18.37 13.70 -2.85
C GLN A 236 -19.39 13.84 -3.99
N ASP A 237 -19.32 12.94 -4.98
CA ASP A 237 -20.14 12.93 -6.20
C ASP A 237 -21.42 12.10 -6.00
N GLY A 238 -22.09 12.25 -4.85
CA GLY A 238 -23.21 11.40 -4.43
C GLY A 238 -24.09 10.92 -5.59
N HIS A 239 -24.02 9.62 -5.90
CA HIS A 239 -24.73 8.97 -7.02
C HIS A 239 -24.66 9.72 -8.35
N GLU A 240 -23.64 9.50 -9.18
CA GLU A 240 -23.75 9.38 -10.64
C GLU A 240 -22.34 9.19 -11.24
N GLU A 241 -22.07 8.02 -11.81
CA GLU A 241 -21.79 7.87 -13.24
C GLU A 241 -21.29 6.47 -13.58
N GLU A 242 -21.86 6.00 -14.69
CA GLU A 242 -21.76 4.69 -15.30
C GLU A 242 -20.35 4.41 -15.83
N ASP A 243 -20.00 3.12 -15.77
CA ASP A 243 -18.73 2.58 -16.24
C ASP A 243 -18.60 2.76 -17.77
N GLN A 244 -17.46 3.30 -18.22
CA GLN A 244 -16.81 2.93 -19.48
C GLN A 244 -15.36 2.50 -19.18
#